data_AF-A0A239MT82-F1
#
_entry.id   AF-A0A239MT82-F1
#
_cell.length_a   1.000
_cell.length_b   1.000
_cell.length_c   1.000
_cell.angle_alpha   90.00
_cell.angle_beta   90.00
_cell.angle_gamma   90.00
#
_symmetry.space_group_name_H-M   'P 1'
#
loop_
_entity.id
_entity.type
_entity.pdbx_description
1 polymer ?
#
loop_
_entity_poly.entity_id
_entity_poly.type
_entity_poly.pdbx_seq_one_letter_code
_entity_poly.pdbx_strand_id
1 'polypeptide(L)'
;MRVTITVPEETTAGFVIAAGKDPGDPAALHRRLPGSLGTATAERPGTPHLAIACHPAEDSPWDLSDVNGDDRDDAERARRAPWHIGVTAVLPSGEVPSGPQVARATAGAIAESLRGVLVDLATGRTLPVARLGRLNGSALADEWLGACLPPYRDSGRCTADEDDIDGCACVALRTTGLRRFGIPELEITGVACPHDLAALNLLRTTAQRLLPLGRHPGDHVLPDELRLTSADFSAFWGIRDPMWDDGPVPVRLAEVAPHRLGIRPPRSFPGTLNEWLWDELPPILHELVTCDPDRTTAHG
;
A
#
# COMPACT_ATOMS: atom_id res chain seq x y z
N MET A 1 -6.25 -6.98 26.55
CA MET A 1 -6.92 -7.94 25.64
C MET A 1 -5.85 -8.43 24.67
N ARG A 2 -6.16 -9.28 23.68
CA ARG A 2 -5.20 -9.70 22.66
C ARG A 2 -5.87 -9.71 21.30
N VAL A 3 -5.08 -9.48 20.26
CA VAL A 3 -5.50 -9.62 18.86
C VAL A 3 -4.62 -10.69 18.22
N THR A 4 -5.23 -11.57 17.43
CA THR A 4 -4.51 -12.59 16.67
C THR A 4 -4.46 -12.19 15.21
N ILE A 5 -3.26 -12.23 14.62
CA ILE A 5 -3.04 -12.04 13.19
C ILE A 5 -2.52 -13.36 12.63
N THR A 6 -3.28 -13.98 11.74
CA THR A 6 -2.84 -15.17 11.00
C THR A 6 -2.15 -14.75 9.70
N VAL A 7 -0.85 -15.03 9.61
CA VAL A 7 -0.05 -14.84 8.39
C VAL A 7 -0.07 -16.15 7.59
N PRO A 8 -0.48 -16.14 6.31
CA PRO A 8 -0.53 -17.36 5.51
C PRO A 8 0.87 -17.91 5.23
N GLU A 9 0.97 -19.15 4.75
CA GLU A 9 2.24 -19.72 4.27
C GLU A 9 2.72 -19.03 2.99
N GLU A 10 1.76 -18.65 2.13
CA GLU A 10 2.01 -17.98 0.86
C GLU A 10 1.13 -16.74 0.71
N THR A 11 1.66 -15.72 0.05
CA THR A 11 0.93 -14.52 -0.38
C THR A 11 0.94 -14.40 -1.89
N THR A 12 -0.01 -13.64 -2.44
CA THR A 12 -0.05 -13.34 -3.87
C THR A 12 0.10 -11.85 -4.11
N ALA A 13 1.01 -11.46 -5.00
CA ALA A 13 1.12 -10.12 -5.55
C ALA A 13 0.78 -10.16 -7.04
N GLY A 14 -0.12 -9.29 -7.49
CA GLY A 14 -0.61 -9.25 -8.86
C GLY A 14 -0.57 -7.84 -9.45
N PHE A 15 -0.09 -7.75 -10.68
CA PHE A 15 -0.05 -6.52 -11.46
C PHE A 15 -0.56 -6.78 -12.87
N VAL A 16 -1.18 -5.79 -13.49
CA VAL A 16 -1.64 -5.86 -14.88
C VAL A 16 -1.08 -4.70 -15.67
N ILE A 17 -0.58 -4.98 -16.87
CA ILE A 17 -0.19 -3.97 -17.84
C ILE A 17 -1.28 -3.92 -18.89
N ALA A 18 -1.94 -2.77 -19.00
CA ALA A 18 -2.89 -2.47 -20.06
C ALA A 18 -2.15 -1.86 -21.26
N ALA A 19 -2.15 -2.57 -22.39
CA ALA A 19 -1.32 -2.23 -23.55
C ALA A 19 -2.15 -2.01 -24.83
N GLY A 20 -1.73 -1.03 -25.64
CA GLY A 20 -2.36 -0.70 -26.92
C GLY A 20 -2.05 -1.66 -28.07
N LYS A 21 -1.12 -2.60 -27.88
CA LYS A 21 -0.63 -3.52 -28.91
C LYS A 21 -0.44 -4.91 -28.33
N ASP A 22 -0.50 -5.91 -29.20
CA ASP A 22 -0.17 -7.29 -28.88
C ASP A 22 1.26 -7.35 -28.30
N PRO A 23 1.44 -7.89 -27.07
CA PRO A 23 2.75 -8.04 -26.47
C PRO A 23 3.65 -9.06 -27.18
N GLY A 24 3.07 -9.93 -28.02
CA GLY A 24 3.71 -11.09 -28.61
C GLY A 24 3.90 -12.22 -27.60
N ASP A 25 4.88 -13.08 -27.85
CA ASP A 25 5.22 -14.22 -26.99
C ASP A 25 5.63 -13.81 -25.56
N PRO A 26 4.94 -14.29 -24.50
CA PRO A 26 5.32 -14.05 -23.11
C PRO A 26 6.77 -14.43 -22.77
N ALA A 27 7.33 -15.47 -23.39
CA ALA A 27 8.72 -15.84 -23.19
C ALA A 27 9.70 -14.79 -23.77
N ALA A 28 9.27 -14.04 -24.78
CA ALA A 28 10.03 -12.91 -25.30
C ALA A 28 10.01 -11.70 -24.35
N LEU A 29 8.95 -11.52 -23.56
CA LEU A 29 8.91 -10.49 -22.52
C LEU A 29 9.93 -10.77 -21.41
N HIS A 30 10.06 -12.02 -20.96
CA HIS A 30 11.09 -12.40 -20.00
C HIS A 30 12.51 -12.08 -20.48
N ARG A 31 12.81 -12.31 -21.76
CA ARG A 31 14.13 -11.98 -22.36
C ARG A 31 14.41 -10.48 -22.44
N ARG A 32 13.40 -9.63 -22.33
CA ARG A 32 13.53 -8.16 -22.38
C ARG A 32 13.74 -7.54 -20.99
N LEU A 33 13.69 -8.34 -19.92
CA LEU A 33 13.92 -7.85 -18.57
C LEU A 33 15.40 -7.43 -18.41
N PRO A 34 15.68 -6.36 -17.64
CA PRO A 34 17.05 -5.98 -17.30
C PRO A 34 17.81 -7.15 -16.66
N GLY A 35 19.11 -7.28 -16.95
CA GLY A 35 19.91 -8.43 -16.52
C GLY A 35 19.86 -8.72 -15.02
N SER A 36 19.91 -7.71 -14.16
CA SER A 36 19.79 -7.87 -12.70
C SER A 36 18.43 -8.41 -12.26
N LEU A 37 17.35 -8.04 -12.96
CA LEU A 37 16.01 -8.53 -12.70
C LEU A 37 15.80 -9.94 -13.26
N GLY A 38 16.38 -10.24 -14.41
CA GLY A 38 16.44 -11.58 -14.99
C GLY A 38 17.19 -12.56 -14.08
N THR A 39 18.30 -12.13 -13.48
CA THR A 39 19.03 -12.89 -12.48
C THR A 39 18.22 -13.05 -11.19
N ALA A 40 17.62 -11.99 -10.64
CA ALA A 40 16.80 -12.07 -9.44
C ALA A 40 15.52 -12.93 -9.60
N THR A 41 15.02 -13.06 -10.83
CA THR A 41 13.91 -13.98 -11.17
C THR A 41 14.38 -15.41 -11.43
N ALA A 42 15.62 -15.61 -11.90
CA ALA A 42 16.18 -16.94 -12.20
C ALA A 42 16.93 -17.61 -11.01
N GLU A 43 17.56 -16.84 -10.12
CA GLU A 43 18.43 -17.32 -9.04
C GLU A 43 17.69 -17.69 -7.74
N ARG A 44 16.38 -17.95 -7.78
CA ARG A 44 15.62 -18.43 -6.60
C ARG A 44 15.43 -19.95 -6.68
N PRO A 45 16.36 -20.77 -6.13
CA PRO A 45 16.20 -22.22 -6.13
C PRO A 45 15.04 -22.62 -5.21
N GLY A 46 13.94 -23.09 -5.81
CA GLY A 46 12.77 -23.59 -5.08
C GLY A 46 11.43 -23.33 -5.76
N THR A 47 11.25 -22.22 -6.49
CA THR A 47 9.92 -21.84 -7.01
C THR A 47 9.97 -20.85 -8.19
N PRO A 48 9.37 -21.13 -9.36
CA PRO A 48 9.15 -20.13 -10.40
C PRO A 48 7.73 -19.55 -10.23
N HIS A 49 7.48 -18.84 -9.14
CA HIS A 49 6.12 -18.36 -8.86
C HIS A 49 5.73 -17.07 -9.58
N LEU A 50 6.64 -16.47 -10.36
CA LEU A 50 6.33 -15.31 -11.18
C LEU A 50 5.79 -15.76 -12.54
N ALA A 51 4.47 -15.72 -12.71
CA ALA A 51 3.79 -16.03 -13.95
C ALA A 51 3.49 -14.75 -14.75
N ILE A 52 3.75 -14.81 -16.05
CA ILE A 52 3.33 -13.79 -17.02
C ILE A 52 2.29 -14.42 -17.94
N ALA A 53 1.13 -13.78 -18.04
CA ALA A 53 0.05 -14.21 -18.92
C ALA A 53 -0.46 -13.02 -19.76
N CYS A 54 -0.70 -13.24 -21.05
CA CYS A 54 -1.16 -12.23 -21.99
C CYS A 54 -2.54 -12.61 -22.50
N HIS A 55 -3.49 -11.67 -22.44
CA HIS A 55 -4.86 -11.87 -22.87
C HIS A 55 -5.34 -10.67 -23.70
N PRO A 56 -6.11 -10.89 -24.79
CA PRO A 56 -7.00 -9.86 -25.30
C PRO A 56 -7.91 -9.36 -24.18
N ALA A 57 -8.27 -8.08 -24.19
CA ALA A 57 -9.07 -7.49 -23.12
C ALA A 57 -10.46 -8.14 -22.97
N GLU A 58 -11.04 -8.65 -24.06
CA GLU A 58 -12.32 -9.37 -24.05
C GLU A 58 -12.25 -10.73 -23.34
N ASP A 59 -11.08 -11.36 -23.34
CA ASP A 59 -10.80 -12.66 -22.69
C ASP A 59 -10.00 -12.50 -21.38
N SER A 60 -9.83 -11.25 -20.92
CA SER A 60 -8.99 -10.94 -19.77
C SER A 60 -9.64 -11.45 -18.48
N PRO A 61 -8.90 -12.18 -17.62
CA PRO A 61 -9.38 -12.57 -16.31
C PRO A 61 -9.38 -11.40 -15.29
N TRP A 62 -8.75 -10.27 -15.64
CA TRP A 62 -8.70 -9.06 -14.80
C TRP A 62 -9.72 -8.04 -15.26
N ASP A 63 -10.54 -7.60 -14.31
CA ASP A 63 -11.45 -6.47 -14.50
C ASP A 63 -10.74 -5.16 -14.14
N LEU A 64 -10.66 -4.25 -15.12
CA LEU A 64 -10.04 -2.94 -14.97
C LEU A 64 -11.07 -1.79 -14.97
N SER A 65 -12.38 -2.08 -14.92
CA SER A 65 -13.44 -1.05 -14.99
C SER A 65 -13.31 0.00 -13.91
N ASP A 66 -12.93 -0.42 -12.71
CA ASP A 66 -12.92 0.42 -11.50
C ASP A 66 -11.52 0.93 -11.14
N VAL A 67 -10.57 0.82 -12.07
CA VAL A 67 -9.20 1.30 -11.86
C VAL A 67 -9.21 2.82 -11.72
N ASN A 68 -8.55 3.27 -10.66
CA ASN A 68 -8.33 4.68 -10.37
C ASN A 68 -6.88 5.06 -10.65
N GLY A 69 -6.62 6.33 -10.93
CA GLY A 69 -5.27 6.84 -11.17
C GLY A 69 -5.22 8.31 -10.84
N ASP A 70 -4.03 8.79 -10.47
CA ASP A 70 -3.81 10.22 -10.26
C ASP A 70 -3.95 10.99 -11.58
N ASP A 71 -3.61 10.33 -12.69
CA ASP A 71 -3.93 10.77 -14.05
C ASP A 71 -5.18 10.05 -14.56
N ARG A 72 -6.24 10.84 -14.82
CA ARG A 72 -7.51 10.35 -15.36
C ARG A 72 -7.32 9.71 -16.74
N ASP A 73 -6.37 10.22 -17.53
CA ASP A 73 -6.09 9.70 -18.86
C ASP A 73 -5.48 8.29 -18.76
N ASP A 74 -4.63 8.02 -17.76
CA ASP A 74 -4.06 6.69 -17.54
C ASP A 74 -5.13 5.67 -17.10
N ALA A 75 -6.05 6.06 -16.22
CA ALA A 75 -7.16 5.19 -15.84
C ALA A 75 -8.09 4.90 -17.03
N GLU A 76 -8.36 5.88 -17.89
CA GLU A 76 -9.14 5.70 -19.12
C GLU A 76 -8.42 4.83 -20.15
N ARG A 77 -7.10 5.03 -20.32
CA ARG A 77 -6.25 4.20 -21.18
C ARG A 77 -6.19 2.76 -20.69
N ALA A 78 -6.11 2.54 -19.37
CA ALA A 78 -6.13 1.19 -18.79
C ALA A 78 -7.44 0.46 -19.13
N ARG A 79 -8.59 1.13 -18.92
CA ARG A 79 -9.92 0.59 -19.23
C ARG A 79 -10.14 0.26 -20.71
N ARG A 80 -9.52 1.01 -21.62
CA ARG A 80 -9.75 0.88 -23.07
C ARG A 80 -8.67 0.07 -23.80
N ALA A 81 -7.67 -0.41 -23.09
CA ALA A 81 -6.59 -1.15 -23.72
C ALA A 81 -7.13 -2.45 -24.34
N PRO A 82 -6.74 -2.79 -25.58
CA PRO A 82 -7.15 -4.04 -26.22
C PRO A 82 -6.43 -5.27 -25.67
N TRP A 83 -5.37 -5.12 -24.88
CA TRP A 83 -4.56 -6.21 -24.34
C TRP A 83 -4.22 -6.00 -22.88
N HIS A 84 -4.30 -7.07 -22.10
CA HIS A 84 -3.89 -7.13 -20.70
C HIS A 84 -2.78 -8.17 -20.51
N ILE A 85 -1.70 -7.75 -19.84
CA ILE A 85 -0.58 -8.60 -19.48
C ILE A 85 -0.53 -8.69 -17.96
N GLY A 86 -0.86 -9.84 -17.39
CA GLY A 86 -0.77 -10.08 -15.97
C GLY A 86 0.61 -10.55 -15.56
N VAL A 87 1.11 -10.01 -14.45
CA VAL A 87 2.29 -10.47 -13.73
C VAL A 87 1.85 -10.87 -12.33
N THR A 88 1.86 -12.17 -12.05
CA THR A 88 1.42 -12.73 -10.76
C THR A 88 2.59 -13.41 -10.07
N ALA A 89 2.80 -13.12 -8.79
CA ALA A 89 3.76 -13.80 -7.94
C ALA A 89 3.05 -14.44 -6.76
N VAL A 90 3.13 -15.76 -6.63
CA VAL A 90 2.80 -16.49 -5.39
C VAL A 90 4.10 -16.59 -4.58
N LEU A 91 4.11 -16.23 -3.31
CA LEU A 91 5.36 -15.99 -2.59
C LEU A 91 5.28 -16.61 -1.22
N PRO A 92 6.26 -17.44 -0.81
CA PRO A 92 6.37 -17.81 0.59
C PRO A 92 6.46 -16.56 1.47
N SER A 93 5.84 -16.57 2.64
CA SER A 93 5.82 -15.40 3.53
C SER A 93 7.23 -14.92 3.92
N GLY A 94 8.22 -15.82 3.97
CA GLY A 94 9.63 -15.47 4.18
C GLY A 94 10.26 -14.57 3.10
N GLU A 95 9.64 -14.42 1.93
CA GLU A 95 10.12 -13.56 0.84
C GLU A 95 9.57 -12.12 0.91
N VAL A 96 8.71 -11.80 1.87
CA VAL A 96 8.15 -10.45 2.04
C VAL A 96 9.17 -9.51 2.72
N PRO A 97 9.39 -8.26 2.22
CA PRO A 97 8.71 -7.58 1.11
C PRO A 97 9.42 -7.70 -0.25
N SER A 98 10.52 -8.45 -0.35
CA SER A 98 11.36 -8.50 -1.56
C SER A 98 10.70 -9.23 -2.74
N GLY A 99 9.87 -10.24 -2.49
CA GLY A 99 9.12 -10.96 -3.52
C GLY A 99 8.18 -10.06 -4.33
N PRO A 100 7.26 -9.32 -3.68
CA PRO A 100 6.36 -8.41 -4.39
C PRO A 100 7.10 -7.32 -5.17
N GLN A 101 8.24 -6.83 -4.65
CA GLN A 101 9.08 -5.83 -5.34
C GLN A 101 9.60 -6.33 -6.69
N VAL A 102 10.08 -7.57 -6.75
CA VAL A 102 10.54 -8.18 -8.01
C VAL A 102 9.40 -8.33 -9.01
N ALA A 103 8.21 -8.73 -8.55
CA ALA A 103 7.03 -8.82 -9.40
C ALA A 103 6.62 -7.45 -9.96
N ARG A 104 6.61 -6.41 -9.11
CA ARG A 104 6.30 -5.04 -9.52
C ARG A 104 7.34 -4.47 -10.48
N ALA A 105 8.63 -4.69 -10.23
CA ALA A 105 9.70 -4.26 -11.11
C ALA A 105 9.60 -4.95 -12.49
N THR A 106 9.23 -6.24 -12.51
CA THR A 106 8.97 -6.99 -13.75
C THR A 106 7.81 -6.38 -14.52
N ALA A 107 6.70 -6.12 -13.84
CA ALA A 107 5.54 -5.48 -14.46
C ALA A 107 5.86 -4.07 -14.97
N GLY A 108 6.66 -3.30 -14.23
CA GLY A 108 7.17 -1.99 -14.63
C GLY A 108 8.01 -2.03 -15.91
N ALA A 109 8.98 -2.95 -15.98
CA ALA A 109 9.82 -3.12 -17.17
C ALA A 109 9.01 -3.51 -18.42
N ILE A 110 7.98 -4.34 -18.25
CA ILE A 110 7.06 -4.72 -19.34
C ILE A 110 6.21 -3.52 -19.76
N ALA A 111 5.65 -2.78 -18.79
CA ALA A 111 4.87 -1.57 -19.06
C ALA A 111 5.69 -0.53 -19.82
N GLU A 112 6.95 -0.31 -19.43
CA GLU A 112 7.87 0.59 -20.13
C GLU A 112 8.10 0.14 -21.59
N SER A 113 8.43 -1.14 -21.80
CA SER A 113 8.69 -1.71 -23.13
C SER A 113 7.47 -1.60 -24.07
N LEU A 114 6.27 -1.77 -23.53
CA LEU A 114 5.02 -1.74 -24.28
C LEU A 114 4.40 -0.33 -24.34
N ARG A 115 4.93 0.65 -23.59
CA ARG A 115 4.27 1.93 -23.30
C ARG A 115 2.84 1.75 -22.76
N GLY A 116 2.66 0.70 -21.96
CA GLY A 116 1.40 0.34 -21.32
C GLY A 116 1.19 1.08 -20.00
N VAL A 117 -0.05 1.02 -19.49
CA VAL A 117 -0.40 1.51 -18.16
C VAL A 117 -0.27 0.36 -17.17
N LEU A 118 0.56 0.54 -16.14
CA LEU A 118 0.70 -0.43 -15.06
C LEU A 118 -0.41 -0.23 -14.03
N VAL A 119 -1.08 -1.31 -13.65
CA VAL A 119 -2.12 -1.36 -12.63
C VAL A 119 -1.69 -2.32 -11.53
N ASP A 120 -1.80 -1.88 -10.28
CA ASP A 120 -1.66 -2.72 -9.09
C ASP A 120 -3.02 -3.28 -8.69
N LEU A 121 -3.18 -4.60 -8.80
CA LEU A 121 -4.46 -5.27 -8.49
C LEU A 121 -4.79 -5.23 -7.00
N ALA A 122 -3.79 -5.11 -6.12
CA ALA A 122 -4.03 -5.09 -4.68
C ALA A 122 -4.60 -3.74 -4.21
N THR A 123 -4.28 -2.66 -4.91
CA THR A 123 -4.75 -1.30 -4.59
C THR A 123 -5.84 -0.81 -5.54
N GLY A 124 -5.98 -1.44 -6.72
CA GLY A 124 -6.90 -1.01 -7.78
C GLY A 124 -6.47 0.29 -8.46
N ARG A 125 -5.17 0.64 -8.39
CA ARG A 125 -4.64 1.92 -8.88
C ARG A 125 -3.66 1.76 -10.03
N THR A 126 -3.61 2.75 -10.91
CA THR A 126 -2.51 2.90 -11.87
C THR A 126 -1.23 3.31 -11.13
N LEU A 127 -0.09 2.84 -11.64
CA LEU A 127 1.22 3.13 -11.06
C LEU A 127 2.11 3.84 -12.09
N PRO A 128 2.80 4.92 -11.70
CA PRO A 128 3.74 5.60 -12.58
C PRO A 128 5.00 4.72 -12.79
N VAL A 129 5.26 4.36 -14.05
CA VAL A 129 6.39 3.49 -14.43
C VAL A 129 7.75 4.09 -14.06
N ALA A 130 7.88 5.42 -14.14
CA ALA A 130 9.13 6.15 -13.84
C ALA A 130 9.63 5.98 -12.38
N ARG A 131 8.77 5.58 -11.44
CA ARG A 131 9.12 5.46 -10.01
C ARG A 131 9.62 4.07 -9.60
N LEU A 132 9.73 3.11 -10.53
CA LEU A 132 9.91 1.69 -10.21
C LEU A 132 11.36 1.18 -10.27
N GLY A 133 12.35 2.04 -10.54
CA GLY A 133 13.72 1.64 -10.88
C GLY A 133 14.62 1.14 -9.74
N ARG A 134 14.17 1.12 -8.48
CA ARG A 134 15.05 0.74 -7.35
C ARG A 134 14.56 -0.54 -6.65
N LEU A 135 15.29 -1.64 -6.84
CA LEU A 135 15.11 -2.89 -6.10
C LEU A 135 15.59 -2.80 -4.63
N ASN A 136 16.42 -1.80 -4.32
CA ASN A 136 16.96 -1.57 -2.97
C ASN A 136 16.35 -0.29 -2.39
N GLY A 137 15.63 -0.43 -1.28
CA GLY A 137 15.14 0.72 -0.49
C GLY A 137 13.69 1.12 -0.75
N SER A 138 12.80 0.21 -1.18
CA SER A 138 11.39 0.58 -1.32
C SER A 138 10.73 0.75 0.05
N ALA A 139 10.09 1.89 0.26
CA ALA A 139 9.26 2.18 1.42
C ALA A 139 7.81 1.75 1.16
N LEU A 140 6.99 1.52 2.20
CA LEU A 140 5.56 1.28 1.99
C LEU A 140 4.86 2.49 1.32
N ALA A 141 5.41 3.69 1.50
CA ALA A 141 4.99 4.91 0.83
C ALA A 141 5.16 4.90 -0.69
N ASP A 142 5.92 3.96 -1.27
CA ASP A 142 6.13 3.86 -2.73
C ASP A 142 4.90 3.28 -3.44
N GLU A 143 3.70 3.77 -3.14
CA GLU A 143 2.41 3.28 -3.65
C GLU A 143 2.12 1.80 -3.32
N TRP A 144 2.70 1.27 -2.23
CA TRP A 144 2.37 -0.08 -1.76
C TRP A 144 1.10 -0.12 -0.92
N LEU A 145 0.52 1.02 -0.55
CA LEU A 145 -0.75 1.10 0.14
C LEU A 145 -1.68 2.06 -0.59
N GLY A 146 -2.88 1.58 -0.89
CA GLY A 146 -4.01 2.45 -1.18
C GLY A 146 -4.69 2.86 0.12
N ALA A 147 -5.31 4.03 0.12
CA ALA A 147 -6.27 4.43 1.14
C ALA A 147 -7.54 4.92 0.43
N CYS A 148 -8.68 4.33 0.77
CA CYS A 148 -9.96 4.82 0.26
C CYS A 148 -10.39 6.01 1.11
N LEU A 149 -10.39 7.21 0.51
CA LEU A 149 -11.09 8.35 1.09
C LEU A 149 -12.60 8.18 0.80
N PRO A 150 -13.49 8.53 1.75
CA PRO A 150 -14.90 8.45 1.49
C PRO A 150 -15.30 9.45 0.39
N PRO A 151 -16.29 9.10 -0.45
CA PRO A 151 -16.72 9.91 -1.61
C PRO A 151 -17.23 11.32 -1.25
N TYR A 152 -17.44 11.58 0.03
CA TYR A 152 -17.92 12.86 0.53
C TYR A 152 -16.88 13.99 0.47
N ARG A 153 -15.57 13.67 0.48
CA ARG A 153 -14.51 14.68 0.29
C ARG A 153 -14.35 15.10 -1.17
N ASP A 154 -14.49 14.16 -2.11
CA ASP A 154 -14.43 14.45 -3.55
C ASP A 154 -15.61 15.30 -4.06
N SER A 155 -16.59 15.58 -3.18
CA SER A 155 -17.77 16.39 -3.48
C SER A 155 -17.96 17.60 -2.57
N GLY A 156 -16.98 17.94 -1.70
CA GLY A 156 -16.86 19.23 -1.02
C GLY A 156 -18.03 19.64 -0.12
N ARG A 157 -18.68 18.69 0.57
CA ARG A 157 -19.99 18.93 1.21
C ARG A 157 -20.08 18.78 2.73
N CYS A 158 -18.99 18.58 3.49
CA CYS A 158 -19.15 18.62 4.97
C CYS A 158 -19.49 20.06 5.38
N THR A 159 -20.71 20.27 5.87
CA THR A 159 -21.20 21.56 6.40
C THR A 159 -21.13 21.63 7.91
N ALA A 160 -20.45 20.67 8.54
CA ALA A 160 -20.21 20.71 9.98
C ALA A 160 -19.32 21.91 10.31
N ASP A 161 -19.51 22.44 11.51
CA ASP A 161 -18.62 23.47 12.04
C ASP A 161 -17.19 22.91 12.15
N GLU A 162 -16.22 23.65 11.62
CA GLU A 162 -14.80 23.25 11.65
C GLU A 162 -14.23 23.34 13.07
N ASP A 163 -14.86 24.14 13.95
CA ASP A 163 -14.47 24.33 15.34
C ASP A 163 -15.08 23.27 16.30
N ASP A 164 -16.02 22.44 15.82
CA ASP A 164 -16.56 21.31 16.58
C ASP A 164 -15.76 20.03 16.30
N ILE A 165 -14.98 19.59 17.29
CA ILE A 165 -14.10 18.42 17.23
C ILE A 165 -14.88 17.15 16.81
N ASP A 166 -16.14 17.03 17.21
CA ASP A 166 -17.02 15.91 16.83
C ASP A 166 -18.12 16.31 15.83
N GLY A 167 -18.05 17.51 15.25
CA GLY A 167 -19.10 18.09 14.41
C GLY A 167 -19.35 17.33 13.10
N CYS A 168 -18.31 16.70 12.53
CA CYS A 168 -18.40 15.79 11.39
C CYS A 168 -17.79 14.45 11.84
N ALA A 169 -18.44 13.30 11.68
CA ALA A 169 -17.85 11.97 11.96
C ALA A 169 -18.02 11.03 10.76
N CYS A 170 -17.91 11.59 9.55
CA CYS A 170 -18.25 10.91 8.31
C CYS A 170 -17.05 10.23 7.64
N VAL A 171 -15.83 10.44 8.14
CA VAL A 171 -14.64 9.87 7.51
C VAL A 171 -14.42 8.43 7.96
N ALA A 172 -14.30 7.54 6.97
CA ALA A 172 -13.87 6.16 7.14
C ALA A 172 -12.72 5.91 6.18
N LEU A 173 -11.56 5.55 6.73
CA LEU A 173 -10.36 5.23 5.98
C LEU A 173 -10.08 3.76 6.11
N ARG A 174 -9.67 3.15 4.99
CA ARG A 174 -9.28 1.76 4.94
C ARG A 174 -8.08 1.59 4.02
N THR A 175 -7.10 0.81 4.47
CA THR A 175 -5.96 0.43 3.63
C THR A 175 -6.36 -0.62 2.61
N THR A 176 -5.65 -0.62 1.49
CA THR A 176 -5.61 -1.74 0.55
C THR A 176 -4.15 -2.07 0.24
N GLY A 177 -3.88 -3.36 0.04
CA GLY A 177 -2.57 -3.83 -0.37
C GLY A 177 -1.70 -4.40 0.74
N LEU A 178 -2.17 -4.46 2.00
CA LEU A 178 -1.43 -5.11 3.08
C LEU A 178 -1.43 -6.64 2.97
N ARG A 179 -2.48 -7.21 2.38
CA ARG A 179 -2.64 -8.67 2.25
C ARG A 179 -1.54 -9.35 1.43
N ARG A 180 -0.95 -8.67 0.44
CA ARG A 180 0.19 -9.21 -0.34
C ARG A 180 1.47 -9.36 0.49
N PHE A 181 1.50 -8.72 1.66
CA PHE A 181 2.55 -8.84 2.66
C PHE A 181 2.14 -9.75 3.82
N GLY A 182 1.00 -10.46 3.72
CA GLY A 182 0.58 -11.45 4.69
C GLY A 182 -0.09 -10.87 5.95
N ILE A 183 -0.30 -9.55 6.01
CA ILE A 183 -0.90 -8.86 7.16
C ILE A 183 -2.29 -8.29 6.82
N PRO A 184 -3.17 -8.12 7.83
CA PRO A 184 -4.55 -7.68 7.62
C PRO A 184 -4.61 -6.22 7.11
N GLU A 185 -5.71 -5.90 6.44
CA GLU A 185 -6.00 -4.50 6.13
C GLU A 185 -6.36 -3.74 7.41
N LEU A 186 -6.07 -2.44 7.44
CA LEU A 186 -6.36 -1.57 8.56
C LEU A 186 -7.51 -0.64 8.21
N GLU A 187 -8.33 -0.29 9.20
CA GLU A 187 -9.36 0.74 9.05
C GLU A 187 -9.46 1.64 10.28
N ILE A 188 -9.97 2.85 10.06
CA ILE A 188 -10.37 3.78 11.12
C ILE A 188 -11.63 4.50 10.65
N THR A 189 -12.64 4.53 11.51
CA THR A 189 -14.01 4.95 11.16
C THR A 189 -14.55 5.94 12.16
N GLY A 190 -15.40 6.87 11.72
CA GLY A 190 -15.98 7.90 12.59
C GLY A 190 -15.03 9.07 12.81
N VAL A 191 -14.11 9.29 11.86
CA VAL A 191 -13.12 10.36 11.91
C VAL A 191 -13.77 11.66 11.43
N ALA A 192 -13.44 12.76 12.08
CA ALA A 192 -13.81 14.08 11.64
C ALA A 192 -13.00 14.54 10.44
N CYS A 193 -13.64 15.27 9.53
CA CYS A 193 -13.00 15.77 8.32
C CYS A 193 -11.65 16.45 8.58
N PRO A 194 -11.47 17.30 9.62
CA PRO A 194 -10.18 17.93 9.90
C PRO A 194 -9.06 16.95 10.31
N HIS A 195 -9.40 15.74 10.78
CA HIS A 195 -8.43 14.77 11.29
C HIS A 195 -8.15 13.62 10.33
N ASP A 196 -8.61 13.68 9.09
CA ASP A 196 -8.46 12.59 8.13
C ASP A 196 -6.99 12.27 7.81
N LEU A 197 -6.14 13.30 7.69
CA LEU A 197 -4.72 13.13 7.44
C LEU A 197 -3.99 12.50 8.63
N ALA A 198 -4.34 12.90 9.85
CA ALA A 198 -3.83 12.29 11.07
C ALA A 198 -4.25 10.81 11.18
N ALA A 199 -5.52 10.52 10.90
CA ALA A 199 -6.03 9.17 10.84
C ALA A 199 -5.33 8.33 9.73
N LEU A 200 -5.08 8.90 8.57
CA LEU A 200 -4.34 8.26 7.48
C LEU A 200 -2.89 7.96 7.89
N ASN A 201 -2.21 8.91 8.54
CA ASN A 201 -0.84 8.72 8.98
C ASN A 201 -0.73 7.71 10.14
N LEU A 202 -1.76 7.55 10.98
CA LEU A 202 -1.85 6.44 11.93
C LEU A 202 -1.97 5.08 11.24
N LEU A 203 -2.80 4.97 10.19
CA LEU A 203 -2.90 3.73 9.40
C LEU A 203 -1.55 3.38 8.76
N ARG A 204 -0.87 4.35 8.16
CA ARG A 204 0.45 4.20 7.53
C ARG A 204 1.51 3.73 8.54
N THR A 205 1.56 4.38 9.70
CA THR A 205 2.49 4.05 10.78
C THR A 205 2.21 2.65 11.33
N THR A 206 0.93 2.31 11.54
CA THR A 206 0.55 0.98 12.03
C THR A 206 0.85 -0.11 11.02
N ALA A 207 0.61 0.13 9.72
CA ALA A 207 0.99 -0.78 8.65
C ALA A 207 2.48 -1.10 8.68
N GLN A 208 3.32 -0.07 8.79
CA GLN A 208 4.77 -0.25 8.90
C GLN A 208 5.16 -1.03 10.16
N ARG A 209 4.51 -0.74 11.30
CA ARG A 209 4.74 -1.45 12.57
C ARG A 209 4.44 -2.94 12.47
N LEU A 210 3.41 -3.32 11.71
CA LEU A 210 2.96 -4.70 11.56
C LEU A 210 3.70 -5.46 10.43
N LEU A 211 4.30 -4.76 9.48
CA LEU A 211 4.97 -5.35 8.31
C LEU A 211 5.95 -6.49 8.64
N PRO A 212 6.77 -6.43 9.71
CA PRO A 212 7.68 -7.53 10.05
C PRO A 212 7.00 -8.87 10.33
N LEU A 213 5.72 -8.87 10.77
CA LEU A 213 4.98 -10.11 11.04
C LEU A 213 4.77 -10.93 9.78
N GLY A 214 4.60 -10.26 8.63
CA GLY A 214 4.38 -10.88 7.33
C GLY A 214 5.49 -11.83 6.88
N ARG A 215 6.66 -11.79 7.52
CA ARG A 215 7.82 -12.66 7.23
C ARG A 215 7.70 -14.06 7.84
N HIS A 216 6.74 -14.25 8.73
CA HIS A 216 6.65 -15.44 9.56
C HIS A 216 5.23 -16.00 9.47
N PRO A 217 5.01 -17.15 8.81
CA PRO A 217 3.67 -17.73 8.73
C PRO A 217 3.17 -18.21 10.10
N GLY A 218 1.85 -18.33 10.24
CA GLY A 218 1.17 -18.79 11.44
C GLY A 218 0.49 -17.68 12.25
N ASP A 219 0.05 -18.03 13.45
CA ASP A 219 -0.69 -17.12 14.33
C ASP A 219 0.24 -16.26 15.18
N HIS A 220 0.07 -14.94 15.05
CA HIS A 220 0.76 -13.92 15.84
C HIS A 220 -0.19 -13.32 16.86
N VAL A 221 0.06 -13.59 18.14
CA VAL A 221 -0.74 -13.06 19.23
C VAL A 221 -0.09 -11.79 19.76
N LEU A 222 -0.76 -10.65 19.56
CA LEU A 222 -0.29 -9.33 19.95
C LEU A 222 -1.11 -8.78 21.12
N PRO A 223 -0.53 -7.89 21.94
CA PRO A 223 -1.32 -6.99 22.76
C PRO A 223 -2.32 -6.21 21.89
N ASP A 224 -3.52 -5.97 22.41
CA ASP A 224 -4.50 -5.12 21.72
C ASP A 224 -4.10 -3.64 21.71
N GLU A 225 -3.11 -3.22 22.50
CA GLU A 225 -2.53 -1.88 22.44
C GLU A 225 -1.09 -1.92 21.90
N LEU A 226 -0.87 -1.22 20.80
CA LEU A 226 0.44 -1.03 20.18
C LEU A 226 1.00 0.34 20.51
N ARG A 227 2.33 0.42 20.51
CA ARG A 227 3.08 1.66 20.67
C ARG A 227 3.73 2.00 19.34
N LEU A 228 3.18 3.00 18.64
CA LEU A 228 3.68 3.48 17.37
C LEU A 228 4.81 4.48 17.61
N THR A 229 5.95 4.26 16.97
CA THR A 229 7.15 5.07 17.16
C THR A 229 7.40 5.99 15.97
N SER A 230 8.18 7.04 16.21
CA SER A 230 8.71 7.93 15.18
C SER A 230 9.45 7.18 14.08
N ALA A 231 10.13 6.09 14.46
CA ALA A 231 10.82 5.21 13.52
C ALA A 231 9.87 4.39 12.63
N ASP A 232 8.67 4.03 13.12
CA ASP A 232 7.67 3.35 12.29
C ASP A 232 7.12 4.31 11.22
N PHE A 233 6.92 5.59 11.56
CA PHE A 233 6.45 6.58 10.58
C PHE A 233 7.53 6.96 9.58
N SER A 234 8.78 7.17 10.03
CA SER A 234 9.89 7.45 9.12
C SER A 234 10.17 6.28 8.19
N ALA A 235 10.15 5.04 8.69
CA ALA A 235 10.33 3.85 7.88
C ALA A 235 9.21 3.64 6.86
N PHE A 236 7.96 4.04 7.16
CA PHE A 236 6.88 4.03 6.17
C PHE A 236 7.25 4.88 4.94
N TRP A 237 7.91 6.02 5.16
CA TRP A 237 8.40 6.95 4.14
C TRP A 237 9.80 6.60 3.61
N GLY A 238 10.47 5.57 4.12
CA GLY A 238 11.85 5.23 3.74
C GLY A 238 12.89 6.21 4.27
N ILE A 239 12.50 7.06 5.22
CA ILE A 239 13.36 8.01 5.91
C ILE A 239 13.99 7.29 7.11
N ARG A 240 15.28 7.55 7.36
CA ARG A 240 16.01 6.95 8.49
C ARG A 240 15.90 7.78 9.76
N ASP A 241 15.77 9.09 9.61
CA ASP A 241 15.72 10.01 10.73
C ASP A 241 14.34 9.98 11.40
N PRO A 242 14.27 10.06 12.74
CA PRO A 242 13.03 10.24 13.46
C PRO A 242 12.30 11.50 12.99
N MET A 243 10.97 11.43 12.91
CA MET A 243 10.10 12.53 12.47
C MET A 243 9.45 13.31 13.63
N TRP A 244 9.51 12.76 14.84
CA TRP A 244 9.20 13.42 16.11
C TRP A 244 10.06 12.85 17.23
N ASP A 245 10.25 13.65 18.29
CA ASP A 245 11.08 13.31 19.46
C ASP A 245 10.24 12.84 20.67
N ASP A 246 8.93 13.08 20.65
CA ASP A 246 8.02 12.63 21.69
C ASP A 246 7.95 11.10 21.78
N GLY A 247 7.47 10.62 22.93
CA GLY A 247 7.25 9.20 23.19
C GLY A 247 6.33 8.53 22.16
N PRO A 248 6.25 7.19 22.18
CA PRO A 248 5.43 6.47 21.21
C PRO A 248 3.94 6.75 21.42
N VAL A 249 3.20 6.85 20.31
CA VAL A 249 1.75 7.02 20.28
C VAL A 249 1.07 5.68 20.57
N PRO A 250 0.32 5.56 21.67
CA PRO A 250 -0.44 4.34 21.96
C PRO A 250 -1.68 4.27 21.06
N VAL A 251 -1.90 3.12 20.42
CA VAL A 251 -3.10 2.83 19.63
C VAL A 251 -3.69 1.51 20.05
N ARG A 252 -5.01 1.36 19.97
CA ARG A 252 -5.68 0.08 20.21
C ARG A 252 -6.12 -0.55 18.89
N LEU A 253 -5.71 -1.80 18.69
CA LEU A 253 -6.21 -2.69 17.65
C LEU A 253 -7.50 -3.37 18.09
N ALA A 254 -8.47 -3.43 17.19
CA ALA A 254 -9.69 -4.20 17.35
C ALA A 254 -9.93 -5.06 16.11
N GLU A 255 -10.31 -6.32 16.27
CA GLU A 255 -10.77 -7.12 15.14
C GLU A 255 -12.16 -6.62 14.72
N VAL A 256 -12.27 -6.18 13.47
CA VAL A 256 -13.51 -5.61 12.91
C VAL A 256 -14.16 -6.55 11.90
N ALA A 257 -13.35 -7.33 11.18
CA ALA A 257 -13.77 -8.34 10.22
C ALA A 257 -12.59 -9.30 9.96
N PRO A 258 -12.83 -10.48 9.34
CA PRO A 258 -11.74 -11.37 8.94
C PRO A 258 -10.69 -10.63 8.09
N HIS A 259 -9.42 -10.77 8.49
CA HIS A 259 -8.27 -10.09 7.87
C HIS A 259 -8.40 -8.56 7.82
N ARG A 260 -9.06 -7.98 8.84
CA ARG A 260 -9.16 -6.53 9.00
C ARG A 260 -9.12 -6.11 10.46
N LEU A 261 -8.30 -5.11 10.75
CA LEU A 261 -8.16 -4.53 12.09
C LEU A 261 -8.57 -3.05 12.08
N GLY A 262 -9.36 -2.66 13.08
CA GLY A 262 -9.70 -1.28 13.36
C GLY A 262 -8.68 -0.63 14.29
N ILE A 263 -8.30 0.61 14.00
CA ILE A 263 -7.52 1.48 14.88
C ILE A 263 -8.46 2.31 15.75
N ARG A 264 -8.18 2.34 17.06
CA ARG A 264 -8.96 3.06 18.07
C ARG A 264 -8.02 3.79 19.04
N PRO A 265 -8.52 4.80 19.78
CA PRO A 265 -7.79 5.34 20.93
C PRO A 265 -7.44 4.25 21.95
N PRO A 266 -6.36 4.43 22.74
CA PRO A 266 -6.03 3.51 23.82
C PRO A 266 -7.15 3.46 24.86
N ARG A 267 -7.29 2.35 25.61
CA ARG A 267 -8.39 2.18 26.56
C ARG A 267 -8.39 3.22 27.68
N SER A 268 -7.22 3.73 28.01
CA SER A 268 -7.03 4.73 29.06
C SER A 268 -7.42 6.15 28.62
N PHE A 269 -7.62 6.40 27.33
CA PHE A 269 -8.04 7.72 26.86
C PHE A 269 -9.55 7.91 27.15
N PRO A 270 -9.93 8.92 27.94
CA PRO A 270 -11.31 9.09 28.39
C PRO A 270 -12.23 9.74 27.34
N GLY A 271 -11.65 10.37 26.32
CA GLY A 271 -12.35 11.15 25.31
C GLY A 271 -12.78 10.37 24.07
N THR A 272 -13.26 11.11 23.07
CA THR A 272 -13.71 10.58 21.78
C THR A 272 -12.53 10.26 20.85
N LEU A 273 -12.84 9.65 19.70
CA LEU A 273 -11.80 9.41 18.69
C LEU A 273 -11.19 10.72 18.19
N ASN A 274 -12.00 11.76 18.00
CA ASN A 274 -11.54 13.00 17.40
C ASN A 274 -10.77 13.86 18.40
N GLU A 275 -11.18 13.88 19.68
CA GLU A 275 -10.38 14.45 20.77
C GLU A 275 -9.00 13.79 20.84
N TRP A 276 -8.93 12.46 20.74
CA TRP A 276 -7.65 11.75 20.72
C TRP A 276 -6.79 12.10 19.51
N LEU A 277 -7.40 12.16 18.32
CA LEU A 277 -6.69 12.53 17.09
C LEU A 277 -6.19 13.98 17.14
N TRP A 278 -6.84 14.85 17.89
CA TRP A 278 -6.50 16.27 18.02
C TRP A 278 -5.43 16.55 19.09
N ASP A 279 -5.59 16.00 20.30
CA ASP A 279 -4.79 16.38 21.47
C ASP A 279 -3.53 15.52 21.68
N GLU A 280 -3.55 14.25 21.26
CA GLU A 280 -2.55 13.26 21.69
C GLU A 280 -1.56 12.86 20.59
N LEU A 281 -1.76 13.36 19.36
CA LEU A 281 -0.92 13.01 18.23
C LEU A 281 0.22 14.02 18.03
N PRO A 282 1.44 13.56 17.69
CA PRO A 282 2.52 14.44 17.28
C PRO A 282 2.09 15.33 16.10
N PRO A 283 2.43 16.64 16.11
CA PRO A 283 1.99 17.57 15.06
C PRO A 283 2.29 17.11 13.63
N ILE A 284 3.42 16.43 13.42
CA ILE A 284 3.84 15.90 12.12
C ILE A 284 2.84 14.88 11.53
N LEU A 285 2.03 14.21 12.35
CA LEU A 285 0.98 13.31 11.85
C LEU A 285 -0.17 14.08 11.20
N HIS A 286 -0.33 15.38 11.45
CA HIS A 286 -1.32 16.25 10.81
C HIS A 286 -0.81 16.86 9.50
N GLU A 287 0.46 16.66 9.17
CA GLU A 287 1.07 17.28 8.00
C GLU A 287 1.05 16.35 6.79
N LEU A 288 0.97 16.95 5.60
CA LEU A 288 1.12 16.22 4.34
C LEU A 288 2.61 15.99 4.12
N VAL A 289 3.08 14.84 4.59
CA VAL A 289 4.43 14.37 4.28
C VAL A 289 4.44 13.80 2.87
N THR A 290 5.33 14.29 2.03
CA THR A 290 5.65 13.66 0.74
C THR A 290 7.15 13.37 0.71
N CYS A 291 7.51 12.18 0.22
CA CYS A 291 8.89 11.92 -0.16
C CYS A 291 9.10 12.47 -1.57
N ASP A 292 9.71 13.65 -1.66
CA ASP A 292 10.24 14.14 -2.93
C ASP A 292 11.45 13.25 -3.30
N PRO A 293 11.47 12.57 -4.47
CA PRO A 293 12.56 11.66 -4.84
C PRO A 293 13.93 12.36 -5.01
N ASP A 294 13.99 13.69 -4.99
CA ASP A 294 15.20 14.48 -5.19
C ASP A 294 15.70 15.18 -3.92
N ARG A 295 16.20 14.39 -2.96
CA ARG A 295 17.24 14.86 -2.04
C ARG A 295 18.35 13.84 -1.89
N THR A 296 19.05 13.59 -3.00
CA THR A 296 20.47 13.23 -2.89
C THR A 296 21.25 14.52 -2.98
N THR A 297 21.74 15.00 -1.84
CA THR A 297 22.73 16.06 -1.75
C THR A 297 23.88 15.79 -2.71
N ALA A 298 24.04 16.68 -3.69
CA ALA A 298 25.33 16.89 -4.31
C ALA A 298 26.29 17.43 -3.23
N HIS A 299 27.10 16.53 -2.68
CA HIS A 299 28.33 16.91 -2.01
C HIS A 299 29.47 16.24 -2.77
N GLY A 300 30.04 17.02 -3.68
CA GLY A 300 31.45 16.88 -4.04
C GLY A 300 32.34 17.45 -2.95
#